data_AF-A0A257NEV5-F1
#
_entry.id   AF-A0A257NEV5-F1
#
_cell.length_a   1.000
_cell.length_b   1.000
_cell.length_c   1.000
_cell.angle_alpha   90.00
_cell.angle_beta   90.00
_cell.angle_gamma   90.00
#
_symmetry.space_group_name_H-M   'P 1'
#
loop_
_entity.id
_entity.type
_entity.pdbx_description
1 polymer ?
#
loop_
_entity_poly.entity_id
_entity_poly.type
_entity_poly.pdbx_seq_one_letter_code
_entity_poly.pdbx_strand_id
1 'polypeptide(L)'
;MIETLLIIEDEKLLGSELSRHYRQSGWDVVLAGNLAEAKTLLLKNRIEPLLILSDMNLPDGNALDFMEAMKKHISYAEWLFLTGYGSVPDSVRALRLGAYDFLEKPCDLERLDLVVTSATRSASIQRRVIDQTKQGHRRYSPEAYVGHSQQAQDIRQLLAKLTHVPFSALIIGGETGTGKGLTARILHYGGPRAQQPMIEVNCAALPRELLESELFGHEPGAFTGASGRHRGLLEQAANGASGQFPY
;
A
#
# COMPACT_ATOMS: atom_id res chain seq x y z
N MET A 1 -16.49 10.32 -1.91
CA MET A 1 -16.96 9.24 -1.01
C MET A 1 -16.59 9.69 0.37
N ILE A 2 -17.49 9.59 1.35
CA ILE A 2 -17.12 9.88 2.74
C ILE A 2 -16.28 8.69 3.19
N GLU A 3 -15.08 8.96 3.71
CA GLU A 3 -14.16 7.92 4.19
C GLU A 3 -14.42 7.65 5.67
N THR A 4 -14.24 6.39 6.08
CA THR A 4 -14.48 5.97 7.45
C THR A 4 -13.21 6.07 8.29
N LEU A 5 -13.33 6.70 9.46
CA LEU A 5 -12.31 6.76 10.51
C LEU A 5 -12.79 5.93 11.70
N LEU A 6 -12.03 4.91 12.09
CA LEU A 6 -12.28 4.18 13.33
C LEU A 6 -11.43 4.78 14.45
N ILE A 7 -12.07 5.22 15.53
CA ILE A 7 -11.42 5.66 16.76
C ILE A 7 -11.58 4.56 17.81
N ILE A 8 -10.49 4.15 18.45
CA ILE A 8 -10.49 3.18 19.54
C ILE A 8 -9.96 3.88 20.79
N GLU A 9 -10.84 4.23 21.71
CA GLU A 9 -10.56 5.10 22.85
C GLU A 9 -11.54 4.80 23.99
N ASP A 10 -11.03 4.40 25.16
CA ASP A 10 -11.86 4.07 26.32
C ASP A 10 -12.26 5.31 27.13
N GLU A 11 -11.49 6.40 27.03
CA GLU A 11 -11.86 7.67 27.64
C GLU A 11 -13.01 8.34 26.87
N LYS A 12 -14.23 8.21 27.42
CA LYS A 12 -15.46 8.71 26.78
C LYS A 12 -15.42 10.17 26.36
N LEU A 13 -14.84 11.04 27.17
CA LEU A 13 -14.79 12.48 26.89
C LEU A 13 -13.92 12.72 25.65
N LEU A 14 -12.65 12.27 25.69
CA LEU A 14 -11.72 12.39 24.59
C LEU A 14 -12.24 11.73 23.30
N GLY A 15 -12.74 10.51 23.40
CA GLY A 15 -13.32 9.80 22.26
C GLY A 15 -14.49 10.57 21.62
N SER A 16 -15.34 11.21 22.43
CA SER A 16 -16.44 12.03 21.94
C SER A 16 -15.98 13.35 21.29
N GLU A 17 -14.93 13.98 21.83
CA GLU A 17 -14.36 15.21 21.29
C GLU A 17 -13.69 14.97 19.94
N LEU A 18 -12.83 13.94 19.85
CA LEU A 18 -12.21 13.52 18.59
C LEU A 18 -13.28 13.12 17.57
N SER A 19 -14.32 12.39 17.99
CA SER A 19 -15.42 12.01 17.10
C SER A 19 -16.16 13.22 16.54
N ARG A 20 -16.44 14.23 17.38
CA ARG A 20 -17.10 15.47 16.95
C ARG A 20 -16.21 16.24 15.98
N HIS A 21 -14.93 16.39 16.30
CA HIS A 21 -13.95 17.10 15.48
C HIS A 21 -13.85 16.49 14.07
N TYR A 22 -13.59 15.19 13.97
CA TYR A 22 -13.41 14.56 12.66
C TYR A 22 -14.70 14.43 11.85
N ARG A 23 -15.86 14.32 12.49
CA ARG A 23 -17.16 14.42 11.78
C ARG A 23 -17.35 15.81 11.15
N GLN A 24 -16.96 16.88 11.83
CA GLN A 24 -17.00 18.24 11.26
C GLN A 24 -16.03 18.39 10.08
N SER A 25 -14.90 17.69 10.13
CA SER A 25 -13.92 17.60 9.03
C SER A 25 -14.33 16.64 7.89
N GLY A 26 -15.54 16.07 7.93
CA GLY A 26 -16.12 15.29 6.84
C GLY A 26 -15.86 13.78 6.88
N TRP A 27 -15.41 13.24 8.01
CA TRP A 27 -15.25 11.80 8.21
C TRP A 27 -16.53 11.11 8.65
N ASP A 28 -16.72 9.86 8.21
CA ASP A 28 -17.64 8.94 8.86
C ASP A 28 -16.94 8.28 10.04
N VAL A 29 -17.15 8.85 11.24
CA VAL A 29 -16.43 8.40 12.44
C VAL A 29 -17.21 7.31 13.17
N VAL A 30 -16.55 6.17 13.35
CA VAL A 30 -16.99 5.08 14.22
C VAL A 30 -16.10 5.07 15.48
N LEU A 31 -16.73 5.04 16.65
CA LEU A 31 -16.02 4.99 17.94
C LEU A 31 -16.19 3.61 18.56
N ALA A 32 -15.10 3.04 19.05
CA ALA A 32 -15.06 1.83 19.86
C ALA A 32 -14.41 2.13 21.21
N GLY A 33 -15.03 1.70 22.31
CA GLY A 33 -14.51 1.93 23.66
C GLY A 33 -13.47 0.90 24.13
N ASN A 34 -13.24 -0.15 23.35
CA ASN A 34 -12.31 -1.25 23.67
C ASN A 34 -11.97 -2.08 22.41
N LEU A 35 -11.00 -2.99 22.54
CA LEU A 35 -10.54 -3.82 21.42
C LEU A 35 -11.59 -4.84 20.97
N ALA A 36 -12.38 -5.39 21.89
CA ALA A 36 -13.44 -6.35 21.57
C ALA A 36 -14.55 -5.74 20.70
N GLU A 37 -14.93 -4.49 20.97
CA GLU A 37 -15.86 -3.71 20.16
C GLU A 37 -15.24 -3.38 18.80
N ALA A 38 -14.00 -2.88 18.76
CA ALA A 38 -13.28 -2.63 17.52
C ALA A 38 -13.21 -3.89 16.62
N LYS A 39 -12.89 -5.04 17.22
CA LYS A 39 -12.88 -6.34 16.53
C LYS A 39 -14.25 -6.72 15.96
N THR A 40 -15.32 -6.46 16.71
CA THR A 40 -16.69 -6.72 16.25
C THR A 40 -17.03 -5.85 15.05
N LEU A 41 -16.71 -4.56 15.11
CA LEU A 41 -16.91 -3.63 14.00
C LEU A 41 -16.14 -4.07 12.75
N LEU A 42 -14.85 -4.38 12.90
CA LEU A 42 -13.97 -4.74 11.79
C LEU A 42 -14.32 -6.10 11.15
N LEU A 43 -14.62 -7.12 11.95
CA LEU A 43 -14.79 -8.49 11.43
C LEU A 43 -16.25 -8.90 11.20
N LYS A 44 -17.16 -8.52 12.11
CA LYS A 44 -18.57 -8.91 12.00
C LYS A 44 -19.36 -7.89 11.20
N ASN A 45 -19.22 -6.61 11.52
CA ASN A 45 -19.92 -5.54 10.81
C ASN A 45 -19.21 -5.18 9.50
N ARG A 46 -17.96 -5.66 9.32
CA ARG A 46 -17.15 -5.48 8.12
C ARG A 46 -17.01 -4.02 7.73
N ILE A 47 -16.86 -3.15 8.72
CA ILE A 47 -16.46 -1.77 8.42
C ILE A 47 -15.04 -1.81 7.85
N GLU A 48 -14.79 -0.88 6.93
CA GLU A 48 -13.64 -0.92 6.05
C GLU A 48 -12.89 0.42 6.17
N PRO A 49 -12.40 0.77 7.39
CA PRO A 49 -11.88 2.10 7.66
C PRO A 49 -10.63 2.40 6.83
N LEU A 50 -10.50 3.64 6.39
CA LEU A 50 -9.29 4.13 5.73
C LEU A 50 -8.20 4.41 6.75
N LEU A 51 -8.58 4.82 7.97
CA LEU A 51 -7.67 5.12 9.06
C LEU A 51 -8.21 4.58 10.39
N ILE A 52 -7.30 4.10 11.24
CA ILE A 52 -7.58 3.68 12.60
C ILE A 52 -6.75 4.54 13.54
N LEU A 53 -7.41 5.34 14.38
CA LEU A 53 -6.79 6.10 15.46
C LEU A 53 -7.06 5.37 16.79
N SER A 54 -6.02 4.92 17.47
CA SER A 54 -6.18 4.07 18.66
C SER A 54 -5.34 4.57 19.84
N ASP A 55 -5.90 4.49 21.06
CA ASP A 55 -5.05 4.37 22.24
C ASP A 55 -4.31 3.02 22.18
N MET A 56 -3.12 2.96 22.77
CA MET A 56 -2.34 1.75 22.91
C MET A 56 -2.82 0.86 24.04
N ASN A 57 -3.19 1.44 25.19
CA ASN A 57 -3.55 0.67 26.37
C ASN A 57 -5.04 0.81 26.62
N LEU A 58 -5.77 -0.26 26.35
CA LEU A 58 -7.21 -0.31 26.51
C LEU A 58 -7.57 -1.29 27.65
N PRO A 59 -8.78 -1.18 28.22
CA PRO A 59 -9.18 -2.00 29.38
C PRO A 59 -9.09 -3.51 29.15
N ASP A 60 -9.15 -3.95 27.89
CA ASP A 60 -9.16 -5.35 27.47
C ASP A 60 -7.87 -5.79 26.74
N GLY A 61 -6.84 -4.94 26.68
CA GLY A 61 -5.53 -5.33 26.18
C GLY A 61 -4.72 -4.22 25.52
N ASN A 62 -3.64 -4.62 24.83
CA ASN A 62 -2.76 -3.70 24.12
C ASN A 62 -3.09 -3.67 22.62
N ALA A 63 -3.25 -2.46 22.07
CA ALA A 63 -3.65 -2.26 20.68
C ALA A 63 -2.57 -2.64 19.66
N LEU A 64 -1.29 -2.74 20.04
CA LEU A 64 -0.24 -3.27 19.16
C LEU A 64 -0.41 -4.76 18.91
N ASP A 65 -0.75 -5.53 19.94
CA ASP A 65 -1.07 -6.96 19.80
C ASP A 65 -2.32 -7.13 18.92
N PHE A 66 -3.30 -6.24 19.09
CA PHE A 66 -4.50 -6.21 18.27
C PHE A 66 -4.20 -5.88 16.80
N MET A 67 -3.39 -4.86 16.53
CA MET A 67 -2.95 -4.50 15.17
C MET A 67 -2.26 -5.68 14.48
N GLU A 68 -1.36 -6.37 15.18
CA GLU A 68 -0.66 -7.53 14.66
C GLU A 68 -1.64 -8.67 14.30
N ALA A 69 -2.62 -8.94 15.16
CA ALA A 69 -3.67 -9.92 14.90
C ALA A 69 -4.57 -9.52 13.71
N MET A 70 -4.84 -8.23 13.53
CA MET A 70 -5.71 -7.71 12.47
C MET A 70 -5.02 -7.56 11.11
N LYS A 71 -3.69 -7.62 11.04
CA LYS A 71 -2.90 -7.44 9.80
C LYS A 71 -3.30 -8.38 8.65
N LYS A 72 -3.85 -9.57 8.95
CA LYS A 72 -4.34 -10.52 7.94
C LYS A 72 -5.75 -10.21 7.44
N HIS A 73 -6.51 -9.39 8.17
CA HIS A 73 -7.91 -9.10 7.91
C HIS A 73 -8.11 -7.69 7.34
N ILE A 74 -7.22 -6.75 7.68
CA ILE A 74 -7.28 -5.35 7.28
C ILE A 74 -6.06 -5.05 6.42
N SER A 75 -6.27 -4.70 5.14
CA SER A 75 -5.18 -4.65 4.16
C SER A 75 -4.73 -3.25 3.76
N TYR A 76 -5.51 -2.20 4.04
CA TYR A 76 -5.23 -0.85 3.54
C TYR A 76 -5.44 0.27 4.57
N ALA A 77 -5.89 -0.06 5.79
CA ALA A 77 -6.09 0.94 6.82
C ALA A 77 -4.73 1.34 7.42
N GLU A 78 -4.47 2.64 7.48
CA GLU A 78 -3.30 3.16 8.20
C GLU A 78 -3.61 3.25 9.70
N TRP A 79 -2.66 2.80 10.53
CA TRP A 79 -2.78 2.84 11.99
C TRP A 79 -2.03 4.03 12.57
N LEU A 80 -2.73 4.86 13.34
CA LEU A 80 -2.17 5.97 14.10
C LEU A 80 -2.42 5.72 15.58
N PHE A 81 -1.36 5.81 16.39
CA PHE A 81 -1.48 5.67 17.84
C PHE A 81 -1.45 7.03 18.52
N LEU A 82 -2.38 7.25 19.45
CA LEU A 82 -2.41 8.41 20.33
C LEU A 82 -2.52 7.90 21.77
N THR A 83 -1.44 7.98 22.56
CA THR A 83 -1.41 7.39 23.92
C THR A 83 -0.74 8.31 24.93
N GLY A 84 -1.26 8.33 26.16
CA GLY A 84 -0.58 8.97 27.31
C GLY A 84 0.40 8.05 28.03
N TYR A 85 0.40 6.76 27.68
CA TYR A 85 1.23 5.72 28.27
C TYR A 85 1.89 4.91 27.14
N GLY A 86 3.09 5.30 26.75
CA GLY A 86 3.91 4.55 25.81
C GLY A 86 5.38 4.64 26.19
N SER A 87 6.05 3.50 26.29
CA SER A 87 7.50 3.48 26.47
C SER A 87 8.20 3.68 25.12
N VAL A 88 9.46 4.13 25.11
CA VAL A 88 10.30 4.18 23.89
C VAL A 88 10.32 2.81 23.16
N PRO A 89 10.39 1.66 23.85
CA PRO A 89 10.18 0.36 23.22
C PRO A 89 8.84 0.19 22.48
N ASP A 90 7.74 0.72 23.02
CA ASP A 90 6.40 0.57 22.42
C ASP A 90 6.25 1.41 21.16
N SER A 91 6.80 2.63 21.13
CA SER A 91 6.79 3.48 19.93
C SER A 91 7.62 2.86 18.81
N VAL A 92 8.79 2.28 19.14
CA VAL A 92 9.60 1.51 18.17
C VAL A 92 8.84 0.27 17.69
N ARG A 93 8.12 -0.43 18.57
CA ARG A 93 7.31 -1.60 18.21
C ARG A 93 6.17 -1.23 17.27
N ALA A 94 5.47 -0.12 17.51
CA ALA A 94 4.40 0.38 16.64
C ALA A 94 4.89 0.57 15.20
N LEU A 95 6.02 1.29 15.05
CA LEU A 95 6.62 1.54 13.74
C LEU A 95 7.05 0.23 13.06
N ARG A 96 7.62 -0.72 13.81
CA ARG A 96 8.00 -2.05 13.27
C ARG A 96 6.81 -2.87 12.78
N LEU A 97 5.65 -2.75 13.43
CA LEU A 97 4.43 -3.44 13.00
C LEU A 97 3.81 -2.81 11.74
N GLY A 98 4.22 -1.58 11.42
CA GLY A 98 3.78 -0.81 10.25
C GLY A 98 2.75 0.27 10.61
N ALA A 99 2.76 0.77 11.84
CA ALA A 99 1.95 1.93 12.18
C ALA A 99 2.46 3.14 11.38
N TYR A 100 1.54 3.99 10.96
CA TYR A 100 1.87 5.21 10.23
C TYR A 100 2.65 6.18 11.12
N ASP A 101 2.15 6.43 12.33
CA ASP A 101 2.80 7.29 13.30
C ASP A 101 2.35 6.96 14.73
N PHE A 102 3.04 7.57 15.69
CA PHE A 102 2.80 7.49 17.12
C PHE A 102 2.86 8.89 17.73
N LEU A 103 1.81 9.27 18.46
CA LEU A 103 1.68 10.56 19.12
C LEU A 103 1.43 10.37 20.62
N GLU A 104 2.11 11.18 21.42
CA GLU A 104 1.96 11.16 22.87
C GLU A 104 0.85 12.13 23.30
N LYS A 105 0.01 11.72 24.25
CA LYS A 105 -0.96 12.60 24.92
C LYS A 105 -0.25 13.39 26.04
N PRO A 106 -0.54 14.68 26.22
CA PRO A 106 -1.48 15.48 25.45
C PRO A 106 -0.90 15.85 24.07
N CYS A 107 -1.73 15.74 23.04
CA CYS A 107 -1.38 16.13 21.67
C CYS A 107 -2.25 17.32 21.25
N ASP A 108 -1.63 18.32 20.63
CA ASP A 108 -2.34 19.41 20.00
C ASP A 108 -3.17 18.91 18.80
N LEU A 109 -4.42 19.38 18.70
CA LEU A 109 -5.34 18.96 17.64
C LEU A 109 -4.82 19.37 16.25
N GLU A 110 -4.16 20.53 16.11
CA GLU A 110 -3.58 20.94 14.82
C GLU A 110 -2.49 19.95 14.37
N ARG A 111 -1.66 19.50 15.31
CA ARG A 111 -0.63 18.48 15.04
C ARG A 111 -1.27 17.15 14.66
N LEU A 112 -2.29 16.71 15.38
CA LEU A 112 -3.00 15.48 15.08
C LEU A 112 -3.65 15.52 13.69
N ASP A 113 -4.26 16.65 13.31
CA ASP A 113 -4.88 16.87 12.01
C ASP A 113 -3.88 16.78 10.85
N LEU A 114 -2.67 17.32 11.03
CA LEU A 114 -1.60 17.21 10.04
C LEU A 114 -1.22 15.74 9.80
N VAL A 115 -1.08 14.96 10.87
CA VAL A 115 -0.72 13.54 10.79
C VAL A 115 -1.86 12.73 10.18
N VAL A 116 -3.11 12.94 10.59
CA VAL A 116 -4.29 12.28 10.00
C VAL A 116 -4.41 12.61 8.52
N THR A 117 -4.22 13.87 8.12
CA THR A 117 -4.25 14.28 6.71
C THR A 117 -3.17 13.56 5.90
N SER A 118 -1.95 13.48 6.42
CA SER A 118 -0.83 12.81 5.76
C SER A 118 -1.06 11.29 5.64
N ALA A 119 -1.52 10.66 6.72
CA ALA A 119 -1.88 9.24 6.76
C ALA A 119 -3.01 8.91 5.77
N THR A 120 -4.02 9.77 5.67
CA THR A 120 -5.14 9.62 4.72
C THR A 120 -4.66 9.60 3.27
N ARG A 121 -3.69 10.46 2.92
CA ARG A 121 -3.08 10.46 1.58
C ARG A 121 -2.33 9.14 1.33
N SER A 122 -1.58 8.64 2.31
CA SER A 122 -0.90 7.34 2.23
C SER A 122 -1.90 6.19 2.02
N ALA A 123 -2.91 6.10 2.89
CA ALA A 123 -3.96 5.09 2.83
C ALA A 123 -4.69 5.09 1.48
N SER A 124 -5.00 6.28 0.95
CA SER A 124 -5.66 6.43 -0.37
C SER A 124 -4.79 5.92 -1.52
N ILE A 125 -3.48 6.17 -1.47
CA ILE A 125 -2.53 5.65 -2.48
C ILE A 125 -2.42 4.13 -2.37
N GLN A 126 -2.25 3.60 -1.15
CA GLN A 126 -2.18 2.15 -0.93
C GLN A 126 -3.46 1.44 -1.39
N ARG A 127 -4.63 1.97 -1.03
CA ARG A 127 -5.92 1.43 -1.47
C ARG A 127 -6.03 1.41 -2.99
N ARG A 128 -5.61 2.49 -3.68
CA ARG A 128 -5.58 2.54 -5.16
C ARG A 128 -4.65 1.49 -5.75
N VAL A 129 -3.46 1.31 -5.18
CA VAL A 129 -2.51 0.27 -5.63
C VAL A 129 -3.12 -1.12 -5.44
N ILE A 130 -3.71 -1.40 -4.28
CA ILE A 130 -4.37 -2.69 -4.00
C ILE A 130 -5.55 -2.92 -4.93
N ASP A 131 -6.39 -1.90 -5.16
CA ASP A 131 -7.55 -2.00 -6.04
C ASP A 131 -7.16 -2.20 -7.50
N GLN A 132 -6.17 -1.45 -8.00
CA GLN A 132 -5.59 -1.66 -9.32
C GLN A 132 -5.01 -3.07 -9.46
N THR A 133 -4.42 -3.58 -8.40
CA THR A 133 -3.83 -4.92 -8.37
C THR A 133 -4.88 -6.02 -8.36
N LYS A 134 -5.96 -5.86 -7.57
CA LYS A 134 -7.11 -6.78 -7.57
C LYS A 134 -7.84 -6.77 -8.92
N GLN A 135 -8.00 -5.60 -9.54
CA GLN A 135 -8.55 -5.46 -10.88
C GLN A 135 -7.61 -6.07 -11.94
N GLY A 136 -6.30 -5.88 -11.78
CA GLY A 136 -5.25 -6.47 -12.61
C GLY A 136 -5.31 -8.00 -12.61
N HIS A 137 -5.39 -8.63 -11.44
CA HIS A 137 -5.57 -10.09 -11.32
C HIS A 137 -6.82 -10.59 -12.06
N ARG A 138 -7.95 -9.90 -11.90
CA ARG A 138 -9.20 -10.29 -12.57
C ARG A 138 -9.16 -10.07 -14.08
N ARG A 139 -8.41 -9.07 -14.55
CA ARG A 139 -8.34 -8.67 -15.96
C ARG A 139 -7.25 -9.39 -16.75
N TYR A 140 -6.17 -9.79 -16.09
CA TYR A 140 -4.96 -10.34 -16.70
C TYR A 140 -4.65 -11.74 -16.16
N SER A 141 -5.58 -12.66 -16.39
CA SER A 141 -5.36 -14.10 -16.22
C SER A 141 -4.87 -14.73 -17.53
N PRO A 142 -4.31 -15.96 -17.53
CA PRO A 142 -3.96 -16.66 -18.76
C PRO A 142 -5.11 -16.71 -19.79
N GLU A 143 -6.36 -16.77 -19.33
CA GLU A 143 -7.58 -16.75 -20.16
C GLU A 143 -7.79 -15.43 -20.90
N ALA A 144 -7.18 -14.33 -20.44
CA ALA A 144 -7.23 -13.03 -21.13
C ALA A 144 -6.46 -13.04 -22.46
N TYR A 145 -5.60 -14.03 -22.71
CA TYR A 145 -4.96 -14.21 -24.01
C TYR A 145 -5.95 -14.81 -25.02
N VAL A 146 -6.66 -13.94 -25.75
CA VAL A 146 -7.77 -14.31 -26.65
C VAL A 146 -7.25 -14.99 -27.92
N GLY A 147 -7.98 -16.00 -28.39
CA GLY A 147 -7.67 -16.73 -29.63
C GLY A 147 -8.12 -18.19 -29.57
N HIS A 148 -8.57 -18.73 -30.70
CA HIS A 148 -9.07 -20.10 -30.79
C HIS A 148 -8.09 -21.06 -31.47
N SER A 149 -7.02 -20.55 -32.08
CA SER A 149 -6.00 -21.38 -32.73
C SER A 149 -5.25 -22.27 -31.72
N GLN A 150 -4.67 -23.35 -32.22
CA GLN A 150 -3.87 -24.26 -31.39
C GLN A 150 -2.69 -23.50 -30.74
N GLN A 151 -2.01 -22.61 -31.48
CA GLN A 151 -0.91 -21.84 -30.92
C GLN A 151 -1.36 -20.92 -29.77
N ALA A 152 -2.55 -20.32 -29.87
CA ALA A 152 -3.08 -19.49 -28.79
C ALA A 152 -3.41 -20.32 -27.54
N GLN A 153 -3.91 -21.54 -27.73
CA GLN A 153 -4.14 -22.48 -26.62
C GLN A 153 -2.83 -22.91 -25.96
N ASP A 154 -1.80 -23.21 -26.76
CA ASP A 154 -0.48 -23.61 -26.26
C ASP A 154 0.16 -22.46 -25.46
N ILE A 155 0.04 -21.22 -25.93
CA ILE A 155 0.50 -20.02 -25.21
C ILE A 155 -0.26 -19.85 -23.89
N ARG A 156 -1.59 -20.03 -23.86
CA ARG A 156 -2.36 -19.96 -22.61
C ARG A 156 -1.90 -21.01 -21.59
N GLN A 157 -1.68 -22.24 -22.03
CA GLN A 157 -1.18 -23.31 -21.16
C GLN A 157 0.23 -23.02 -20.66
N LEU A 158 1.09 -22.45 -21.49
CA LEU A 158 2.42 -22.03 -21.09
C LEU A 158 2.35 -20.91 -20.05
N LEU A 159 1.54 -19.87 -20.29
CA LEU A 159 1.35 -18.76 -19.36
C LEU A 159 0.87 -19.25 -17.99
N ALA A 160 -0.11 -20.17 -17.95
CA ALA A 160 -0.60 -20.77 -16.71
C ALA A 160 0.46 -21.53 -15.92
N LYS A 161 1.48 -22.08 -16.58
CA LYS A 161 2.63 -22.72 -15.90
C LYS A 161 3.62 -21.67 -15.41
N LEU A 162 3.94 -20.69 -16.26
CA LEU A 162 4.95 -19.67 -15.99
C LEU A 162 4.53 -18.72 -14.86
N THR A 163 3.24 -18.48 -14.65
CA THR A 163 2.74 -17.68 -13.51
C THR A 163 3.20 -18.22 -12.15
N HIS A 164 3.49 -19.51 -12.02
CA HIS A 164 3.96 -20.09 -10.76
C HIS A 164 5.48 -20.09 -10.58
N VAL A 165 6.23 -19.60 -11.57
CA VAL A 165 7.69 -19.66 -11.57
C VAL A 165 8.30 -18.30 -11.20
N PRO A 166 9.19 -18.22 -10.20
CA PRO A 166 9.84 -16.98 -9.82
C PRO A 166 11.01 -16.66 -10.78
N PHE A 167 10.74 -15.87 -11.83
CA PHE A 167 11.79 -15.40 -12.74
C PHE A 167 12.52 -14.18 -12.19
N SER A 168 13.85 -14.15 -12.37
CA SER A 168 14.66 -12.94 -12.17
C SER A 168 14.56 -12.00 -13.37
N ALA A 169 14.49 -12.56 -14.58
CA ALA A 169 14.34 -11.83 -15.85
C ALA A 169 13.63 -12.74 -16.88
N LEU A 170 12.86 -12.13 -17.78
CA LEU A 170 12.16 -12.83 -18.86
C LEU A 170 12.21 -12.01 -20.15
N ILE A 171 12.47 -12.68 -21.28
CA ILE A 171 12.45 -12.06 -22.61
C ILE A 171 11.20 -12.56 -23.35
N ILE A 172 10.36 -11.64 -23.80
CA ILE A 172 9.14 -11.95 -24.57
C ILE A 172 9.35 -11.48 -26.01
N GLY A 173 9.58 -12.44 -26.91
CA GLY A 173 9.77 -12.18 -28.34
C GLY A 173 8.46 -12.17 -29.12
N GLY A 174 8.48 -11.55 -30.31
CA GLY A 174 7.37 -11.55 -31.25
C GLY A 174 7.23 -10.24 -32.02
N GLU A 175 6.51 -10.28 -33.13
CA GLU A 175 6.23 -9.12 -33.98
C GLU A 175 5.40 -8.05 -33.25
N THR A 176 5.36 -6.83 -33.78
CA THR A 176 4.55 -5.75 -33.22
C THR A 176 3.07 -6.12 -33.25
N GLY A 177 2.36 -5.94 -32.13
CA GLY A 177 0.93 -6.26 -32.04
C GLY A 177 0.59 -7.71 -31.66
N THR A 178 1.56 -8.60 -31.46
CA THR A 178 1.30 -10.01 -31.09
C THR A 178 0.98 -10.25 -29.61
N GLY A 179 0.67 -9.20 -28.84
CA GLY A 179 0.25 -9.34 -27.44
C GLY A 179 1.37 -9.42 -26.41
N LYS A 180 2.62 -9.07 -26.72
CA LYS A 180 3.75 -9.11 -25.76
C LYS A 180 3.49 -8.39 -24.43
N GLY A 181 2.88 -7.20 -24.48
CA GLY A 181 2.50 -6.45 -23.27
C GLY A 181 1.41 -7.14 -22.46
N LEU A 182 0.44 -7.78 -23.13
CA LEU A 182 -0.59 -8.59 -22.49
C LEU A 182 0.05 -9.80 -21.78
N THR A 183 0.97 -10.50 -22.44
CA THR A 183 1.73 -11.61 -21.85
C THR A 183 2.49 -11.17 -20.60
N ALA A 184 3.18 -10.01 -20.63
CA ALA A 184 3.89 -9.47 -19.48
C ALA A 184 2.95 -9.19 -18.30
N ARG A 185 1.80 -8.56 -18.56
CA ARG A 185 0.78 -8.27 -17.53
C ARG A 185 0.18 -9.55 -16.94
N ILE A 186 -0.10 -10.55 -17.76
CA ILE A 186 -0.59 -11.86 -17.31
C ILE A 186 0.41 -12.52 -16.37
N LEU A 187 1.70 -12.51 -16.73
CA LEU A 187 2.75 -13.10 -15.90
C LEU A 187 2.97 -12.33 -14.59
N HIS A 188 2.85 -11.00 -14.61
CA HIS A 188 2.94 -10.18 -13.40
C HIS A 188 1.75 -10.42 -12.47
N TYR A 189 0.53 -10.16 -12.95
CA TYR A 189 -0.69 -10.22 -12.14
C TYR A 189 -1.17 -11.65 -11.85
N GLY A 190 -0.71 -12.65 -12.59
CA GLY A 190 -0.90 -14.07 -12.24
C GLY A 190 0.21 -14.64 -11.36
N GLY A 191 1.31 -13.90 -11.17
CA GLY A 191 2.55 -14.41 -10.59
C GLY A 191 2.80 -14.12 -9.11
N PRO A 192 3.97 -14.51 -8.56
CA PRO A 192 4.29 -14.34 -7.14
C PRO A 192 4.43 -12.86 -6.72
N ARG A 193 4.65 -11.95 -7.67
CA ARG A 193 4.75 -10.50 -7.45
C ARG A 193 3.46 -9.77 -7.79
N ALA A 194 2.35 -10.48 -7.91
CA ALA A 194 1.14 -9.90 -8.43
C ALA A 194 0.58 -8.76 -7.57
N GLN A 195 0.92 -8.69 -6.28
CA GLN A 195 0.57 -7.61 -5.34
C GLN A 195 1.51 -6.37 -5.40
N GLN A 196 2.57 -6.42 -6.21
CA GLN A 196 3.56 -5.37 -6.34
C GLN A 196 3.23 -4.44 -7.52
N PRO A 197 3.70 -3.17 -7.51
CA PRO A 197 3.53 -2.29 -8.66
C PRO A 197 4.19 -2.87 -9.92
N MET A 198 3.50 -2.72 -11.06
CA MET A 198 4.05 -3.03 -12.38
C MET A 198 4.40 -1.71 -13.08
N ILE A 199 5.68 -1.50 -13.36
CA ILE A 199 6.16 -0.32 -14.08
C ILE A 199 6.51 -0.72 -15.50
N GLU A 200 5.81 -0.12 -16.47
CA GLU A 200 6.06 -0.34 -17.90
C GLU A 200 6.89 0.81 -18.47
N VAL A 201 8.03 0.47 -19.07
CA VAL A 201 8.93 1.44 -19.70
C VAL A 201 8.99 1.16 -21.19
N ASN A 202 8.62 2.16 -22.01
CA ASN A 202 8.79 2.09 -23.46
C ASN A 202 10.15 2.67 -23.84
N CYS A 203 11.18 1.83 -23.92
CA CYS A 203 12.54 2.26 -24.25
C CYS A 203 12.67 2.91 -25.64
N ALA A 204 11.72 2.70 -26.56
CA ALA A 204 11.75 3.34 -27.88
C ALA A 204 11.24 4.79 -27.87
N ALA A 205 10.50 5.19 -26.83
CA ALA A 205 9.95 6.53 -26.68
C ALA A 205 10.83 7.44 -25.80
N LEU A 206 11.86 6.89 -25.15
CA LEU A 206 12.75 7.62 -24.25
C LEU A 206 14.07 7.99 -24.95
N PRO A 207 14.50 9.27 -24.89
CA PRO A 207 15.82 9.67 -25.34
C PRO A 207 16.91 8.90 -24.58
N ARG A 208 17.91 8.39 -25.29
CA ARG A 208 18.97 7.54 -24.71
C ARG A 208 19.70 8.21 -23.55
N GLU A 209 19.86 9.53 -23.65
CA GLU A 209 20.51 10.40 -22.65
C GLU A 209 19.73 10.49 -21.34
N LEU A 210 18.41 10.27 -21.36
CA LEU A 210 17.54 10.32 -20.18
C LEU A 210 17.22 8.93 -19.62
N LEU A 211 17.42 7.87 -20.40
CA LEU A 211 17.03 6.51 -20.05
C LEU A 211 17.70 6.03 -18.75
N GLU A 212 18.99 6.27 -18.57
CA GLU A 212 19.73 5.87 -17.38
C GLU A 212 19.21 6.62 -16.14
N SER A 213 18.97 7.92 -16.29
CA SER A 213 18.45 8.77 -15.22
C SER A 213 17.03 8.39 -14.79
N GLU A 214 16.18 8.01 -15.74
CA GLU A 214 14.82 7.53 -15.48
C GLU A 214 14.83 6.14 -14.80
N LEU A 215 15.66 5.21 -15.27
CA LEU A 215 15.70 3.85 -14.71
C LEU A 215 16.32 3.79 -13.32
N PHE A 216 17.44 4.48 -13.11
CA PHE A 216 18.25 4.38 -11.90
C PHE A 216 18.11 5.58 -10.95
N GLY A 217 17.56 6.69 -11.44
CA GLY A 217 17.49 7.94 -10.69
C GLY A 217 18.75 8.78 -10.84
N HIS A 218 18.75 9.94 -10.21
CA HIS A 218 19.91 10.82 -10.13
C HIS A 218 19.90 11.66 -8.86
N GLU A 219 21.10 12.02 -8.39
CA GLU A 219 21.30 12.99 -7.32
C GLU A 219 21.51 14.40 -7.92
N PRO A 220 21.32 15.47 -7.11
CA PRO A 220 21.58 16.83 -7.55
C PRO A 220 23.01 16.98 -8.09
N GLY A 221 23.15 17.56 -9.29
CA GLY A 221 24.45 17.77 -9.94
C GLY A 221 25.00 16.60 -10.78
N ALA A 222 24.23 15.52 -10.98
CA ALA A 222 24.65 14.40 -11.84
C ALA A 222 24.84 14.78 -13.33
N PHE A 223 24.13 15.81 -13.81
CA PHE A 223 24.27 16.41 -15.14
C PHE A 223 23.80 17.87 -15.12
N THR A 224 24.11 18.63 -16.17
CA THR A 224 23.64 20.02 -16.34
C THR A 224 22.11 20.06 -16.42
N GLY A 225 21.47 20.54 -15.34
CA GLY A 225 20.00 20.60 -15.21
C GLY A 225 19.42 19.77 -14.05
N ALA A 226 20.24 18.94 -13.37
CA ALA A 226 19.81 18.13 -12.22
C ALA A 226 19.66 18.98 -10.94
N SER A 227 18.54 19.72 -10.83
CA SER A 227 18.26 20.64 -9.71
C SER A 227 17.76 19.96 -8.43
N GLY A 228 17.42 18.67 -8.47
CA GLY A 228 16.90 17.92 -7.33
C GLY A 228 17.12 16.42 -7.46
N ARG A 229 16.89 15.68 -6.37
CA ARG A 229 17.00 14.21 -6.36
C ARG A 229 15.81 13.57 -7.07
N HIS A 230 16.07 12.62 -7.95
CA HIS A 230 15.05 11.82 -8.66
C HIS A 230 15.21 10.35 -8.32
N ARG A 231 14.15 9.69 -7.85
CA ARG A 231 14.12 8.24 -7.61
C ARG A 231 13.84 7.50 -8.91
N GLY A 232 14.72 6.57 -9.28
CA GLY A 232 14.59 5.78 -10.51
C GLY A 232 13.41 4.83 -10.51
N LEU A 233 12.93 4.49 -11.70
CA LEU A 233 11.81 3.57 -11.92
C LEU A 233 12.05 2.19 -11.28
N LEU A 234 13.31 1.72 -11.21
CA LEU A 234 13.64 0.45 -10.54
C LEU A 234 13.46 0.51 -9.02
N GLU A 235 13.84 1.63 -8.40
CA GLU A 235 13.62 1.88 -6.96
C GLU A 235 12.12 1.96 -6.65
N GLN A 236 11.35 2.60 -7.53
CA GLN A 236 9.89 2.69 -7.42
C GLN A 236 9.20 1.33 -7.58
N ALA A 237 9.68 0.46 -8.48
CA ALA A 237 9.14 -0.89 -8.68
C ALA A 237 9.40 -1.83 -7.48
N ALA A 238 10.45 -1.58 -6.69
CA ALA A 238 10.86 -2.39 -5.56
C ALA A 238 10.36 -1.86 -4.20
N ASN A 239 9.31 -1.03 -4.17
CA ASN A 239 8.79 -0.38 -2.95
C ASN A 239 9.84 0.47 -2.20
N GLY A 240 10.81 1.06 -2.89
CA GLY A 240 11.83 1.90 -2.26
C GLY A 240 12.97 1.13 -1.59
N ALA A 241 13.06 -0.19 -1.76
CA ALA A 241 14.27 -0.92 -1.40
C ALA A 241 15.38 -0.55 -2.40
N SER A 242 16.28 0.32 -1.97
CA SER A 242 17.53 0.63 -2.68
C SER A 242 18.35 -0.65 -2.82
N GLY A 243 18.15 -1.36 -3.93
CA GLY A 243 19.01 -2.47 -4.31
C GLY A 243 20.40 -1.92 -4.56
N GLN A 244 21.33 -2.21 -3.65
CA GLN A 244 22.75 -2.13 -3.96
C GLN A 244 22.99 -3.07 -5.15
N PHE A 245 23.24 -2.48 -6.32
CA PHE A 245 23.83 -3.21 -7.43
C PHE A 245 25.28 -3.51 -7.03
N PRO A 246 25.69 -4.78 -6.89
CA PRO A 246 27.11 -5.09 -6.80
C PRO A 246 27.72 -4.78 -8.18
N TYR A 247 28.80 -3.99 -8.14
CA TYR A 247 29.69 -3.73 -9.26
C TYR A 247 30.21 -5.03 -9.89
#